data_AF-A0A8J8FVQ7-F1
#
_entry.id   AF-A0A8J8FVQ7-F1
#
_cell.length_a   1.000
_cell.length_b   1.000
_cell.length_c   1.000
_cell.angle_alpha   90.00
_cell.angle_beta   90.00
_cell.angle_gamma   90.00
#
_symmetry.space_group_name_H-M   'P 1'
#
loop_
_entity.id
_entity.type
_entity.pdbx_description
1 polymer ?
#
loop_
_entity_poly.entity_id
_entity_poly.type
_entity_poly.pdbx_seq_one_letter_code
_entity_poly.pdbx_strand_id
1 'polypeptide(L)'
;MALITDEDATEKELEIVSKSVKVGPDRITRFERARIVGARALQLSMGAPVLLQMENLEAKSPLVIAEMELRAKILPLSIRREMPNRTFQVIPLQKLRDIQALREV
;
A
#
# COMPACT_ATOMS: atom_id res chain seq x y z
N MET A 1 48.70 -13.42 5.57
CA MET A 1 47.85 -13.54 4.35
C MET A 1 46.61 -12.70 4.60
N ALA A 2 46.33 -11.77 3.69
CA ALA A 2 45.58 -10.53 3.94
C ALA A 2 44.15 -10.69 4.50
N LEU A 3 43.78 -9.68 5.29
CA LEU A 3 42.46 -9.34 5.82
C LEU A 3 41.43 -9.15 4.70
N ILE A 4 40.22 -9.68 4.88
CA ILE A 4 38.99 -9.09 4.33
C ILE A 4 37.96 -9.17 5.44
N THR A 5 37.85 -8.08 6.19
CA THR A 5 36.66 -7.77 6.97
C THR A 5 35.58 -7.38 5.97
N ASP A 6 34.61 -8.26 5.74
CA ASP A 6 33.32 -7.85 5.18
C ASP A 6 32.56 -7.11 6.28
N GLU A 7 33.05 -5.91 6.62
CA GLU A 7 32.17 -4.87 7.15
C GLU A 7 31.26 -4.48 5.98
N ASP A 8 30.24 -5.32 5.73
CA ASP A 8 29.05 -4.92 5.00
C ASP A 8 28.50 -3.72 5.75
N ALA A 9 28.94 -2.53 5.32
CA ALA A 9 28.45 -1.26 5.77
C ALA A 9 26.95 -1.30 5.60
N THR A 10 26.25 -1.52 6.73
CA THR A 10 24.81 -1.38 6.85
C THR A 10 24.50 0.07 6.55
N GLU A 11 24.34 0.39 5.27
CA GLU A 11 23.89 1.69 4.80
C GLU A 11 22.52 1.91 5.43
N LYS A 12 22.51 2.67 6.53
CA LYS A 12 21.31 2.91 7.34
C LYS A 12 20.21 3.45 6.44
N GLU A 13 19.17 2.65 6.22
CA GLU A 13 17.93 3.15 5.65
C GLU A 13 17.38 4.21 6.63
N LEU A 14 17.26 5.46 6.17
CA LEU A 14 16.76 6.54 7.02
C LEU A 14 15.27 6.72 6.78
N GLU A 15 14.47 6.42 7.81
CA GLU A 15 13.03 6.66 7.79
C GLU A 15 12.71 8.14 8.02
N ILE A 16 11.96 8.74 7.11
CA ILE A 16 11.43 10.10 7.25
C ILE A 16 10.13 10.03 8.06
N VAL A 17 10.25 10.19 9.38
CA VAL A 17 9.10 10.29 10.27
C VAL A 17 8.55 11.73 10.24
N SER A 18 7.57 11.98 9.37
CA SER A 18 6.87 13.27 9.32
C SER A 18 5.36 13.12 9.30
N LYS A 19 4.64 14.10 9.89
CA LYS A 19 3.17 14.10 9.92
C LYS A 19 2.56 14.23 8.53
N SER A 20 3.23 14.96 7.63
CA SER A 20 2.84 15.17 6.24
C SER A 20 3.56 14.22 5.27
N VAL A 21 2.94 13.97 4.12
CA VAL A 21 3.55 13.24 3.00
C VAL A 21 4.67 14.10 2.42
N LYS A 22 5.91 13.61 2.52
CA LYS A 22 7.12 14.25 1.99
C LYS A 22 7.60 13.58 0.71
N VAL A 23 7.37 12.28 0.60
CA VAL A 23 7.78 11.49 -0.56
C VAL A 23 6.59 11.24 -1.48
N GLY A 24 6.67 11.78 -2.69
CA GLY A 24 5.64 11.65 -3.71
C GLY A 24 4.38 12.50 -3.45
N PRO A 25 3.33 12.33 -4.27
CA PRO A 25 2.11 13.13 -4.16
C PRO A 25 1.22 12.64 -3.01
N ASP A 26 0.35 13.50 -2.49
CA ASP A 26 -0.57 13.20 -1.38
C ASP A 26 -1.80 12.34 -1.78
N ARG A 27 -1.68 11.66 -2.92
CA ARG A 27 -2.66 10.75 -3.50
C ARG A 27 -2.04 9.39 -3.76
N ILE A 28 -2.88 8.37 -3.80
CA ILE A 28 -2.51 7.03 -4.27
C ILE A 28 -2.26 7.12 -5.78
N THR A 29 -1.13 6.62 -6.23
CA THR A 29 -0.83 6.51 -7.66
C THR A 29 -1.59 5.34 -8.29
N ARG A 30 -1.81 5.38 -9.62
CA ARG A 30 -2.47 4.28 -10.34
C ARG A 30 -1.78 2.92 -10.12
N PHE A 31 -0.45 2.93 -9.96
CA PHE A 31 0.36 1.73 -9.74
C PHE A 31 0.20 1.19 -8.33
N GLU A 32 0.26 2.08 -7.33
CA GLU A 32 0.00 1.73 -5.93
C GLU A 32 -1.40 1.15 -5.77
N ARG A 33 -2.42 1.79 -6.36
CA ARG A 33 -3.80 1.29 -6.35
C ARG A 33 -3.90 -0.11 -6.96
N ALA A 34 -3.36 -0.30 -8.17
CA ALA A 34 -3.38 -1.60 -8.84
C ALA A 34 -2.69 -2.68 -8.00
N ARG A 35 -1.56 -2.34 -7.36
CA ARG A 35 -0.82 -3.27 -6.49
C ARG A 35 -1.63 -3.67 -5.25
N ILE A 36 -2.28 -2.72 -4.59
CA ILE A 36 -3.10 -2.96 -3.40
C ILE A 36 -4.31 -3.83 -3.76
N VAL A 37 -5.04 -3.46 -4.81
CA VAL A 37 -6.22 -4.22 -5.28
C VAL A 37 -5.81 -5.65 -5.68
N GLY A 38 -4.72 -5.80 -6.44
CA GLY A 38 -4.24 -7.12 -6.86
C GLY A 38 -3.82 -8.00 -5.68
N ALA A 39 -3.04 -7.46 -4.73
CA ALA A 39 -2.64 -8.19 -3.54
C ALA A 39 -3.84 -8.58 -2.67
N ARG A 40 -4.81 -7.68 -2.51
CA ARG A 40 -6.01 -7.94 -1.72
C ARG A 40 -6.94 -8.95 -2.39
N ALA A 41 -7.14 -8.86 -3.70
CA ALA A 41 -7.92 -9.83 -4.46
C ALA A 41 -7.32 -11.25 -4.35
N LEU A 42 -5.99 -11.37 -4.35
CA LEU A 42 -5.29 -12.63 -4.12
C LEU A 42 -5.58 -13.18 -2.70
N GLN A 43 -5.50 -12.33 -1.68
CA GLN A 43 -5.82 -12.74 -0.30
C GLN A 43 -7.25 -13.28 -0.20
N LEU A 44 -8.22 -12.58 -0.79
CA LEU A 44 -9.62 -13.00 -0.81
C LEU A 44 -9.81 -14.32 -1.56
N SER A 45 -9.09 -14.50 -2.67
CA SER A 45 -9.12 -15.76 -3.44
C SER A 45 -8.54 -16.94 -2.64
N MET A 46 -7.64 -16.67 -1.70
CA MET A 46 -7.08 -17.65 -0.75
C MET A 46 -7.97 -17.87 0.50
N GLY A 47 -9.18 -17.30 0.52
CA GLY A 47 -10.12 -17.45 1.63
C GLY A 47 -9.86 -16.52 2.82
N ALA A 48 -9.09 -15.44 2.64
CA ALA A 48 -8.94 -14.43 3.68
C ALA A 48 -10.29 -13.75 3.99
N PRO A 49 -10.52 -13.34 5.26
CA PRO A 49 -11.77 -12.70 5.65
C PRO A 49 -11.96 -11.34 4.96
N VAL A 50 -13.19 -11.09 4.51
CA VAL A 50 -13.64 -9.80 4.01
C VAL A 50 -13.89 -8.87 5.22
N LEU A 51 -13.37 -7.65 5.18
CA LEU A 51 -13.48 -6.68 6.28
C LEU A 51 -14.74 -5.82 6.18
N LEU A 52 -15.39 -5.82 5.02
CA LEU A 52 -16.58 -5.03 4.74
C LEU A 52 -17.83 -5.85 5.10
N GLN A 53 -18.79 -5.22 5.79
CA GLN A 53 -20.08 -5.83 6.16
C GLN A 53 -21.17 -5.27 5.24
N MET A 54 -21.49 -5.98 4.15
CA MET A 54 -22.60 -5.61 3.26
C MET A 54 -23.37 -6.84 2.83
N GLU A 55 -24.67 -6.69 2.64
CA GLU A 55 -25.53 -7.73 2.08
C GLU A 55 -25.10 -8.01 0.63
N ASN A 56 -24.91 -9.29 0.27
CA ASN A 56 -24.53 -9.79 -1.06
C ASN A 56 -23.03 -9.75 -1.44
N LEU A 57 -22.11 -9.87 -0.48
CA LEU A 57 -20.67 -10.02 -0.77
C LEU A 57 -20.32 -11.36 -1.45
N GLU A 58 -21.05 -12.43 -1.13
CA GLU A 58 -20.75 -13.80 -1.61
C GLU A 58 -20.92 -13.97 -3.12
N ALA A 59 -21.74 -13.14 -3.78
CA ALA A 59 -21.99 -13.22 -5.22
C ALA A 59 -20.99 -12.40 -6.06
N LYS A 60 -20.08 -11.65 -5.43
CA LYS A 60 -19.14 -10.76 -6.14
C LYS A 60 -17.78 -11.40 -6.32
N SER A 61 -17.11 -11.05 -7.42
CA SER A 61 -15.73 -11.51 -7.66
C SER A 61 -14.77 -10.92 -6.62
N PRO A 62 -13.69 -11.65 -6.23
CA PRO A 62 -12.70 -11.17 -5.27
C PRO A 62 -12.08 -9.81 -5.63
N LEU A 63 -11.95 -9.53 -6.93
CA LEU A 63 -11.45 -8.26 -7.44
C LEU A 63 -12.39 -7.09 -7.06
N VAL A 64 -13.70 -7.26 -7.29
CA VAL A 64 -14.70 -6.22 -6.98
C VAL A 64 -14.76 -5.99 -5.48
N ILE A 65 -14.67 -7.04 -4.67
CA ILE A 65 -14.63 -6.93 -3.21
C ILE A 65 -13.38 -6.13 -2.76
N ALA A 66 -12.20 -6.46 -3.30
CA ALA A 66 -10.96 -5.73 -3.00
C ALA A 66 -11.05 -4.24 -3.37
N GLU A 67 -11.68 -3.91 -4.50
CA GLU A 67 -11.91 -2.51 -4.89
C GLU A 67 -12.86 -1.79 -3.93
N MET A 68 -13.94 -2.45 -3.48
CA MET A 68 -14.88 -1.90 -2.51
C MET A 68 -14.19 -1.64 -1.15
N GLU A 69 -13.38 -2.59 -0.67
CA GLU A 69 -12.62 -2.43 0.58
C GLU A 69 -11.61 -1.28 0.49
N LEU A 70 -10.96 -1.12 -0.67
CA LEU A 70 -10.03 -0.01 -0.91
C LEU A 70 -10.75 1.34 -0.89
N ARG A 71 -11.92 1.45 -1.54
CA ARG A 71 -12.76 2.67 -1.53
C ARG A 71 -13.22 3.03 -0.13
N ALA A 72 -13.58 2.04 0.68
CA ALA A 72 -13.98 2.23 2.07
C ALA A 72 -12.79 2.61 3.00
N LYS A 73 -11.54 2.52 2.51
CA LYS A 73 -10.30 2.79 3.27
C LYS A 73 -10.18 1.98 4.58
N ILE A 74 -10.78 0.79 4.60
CA ILE A 74 -10.76 -0.10 5.78
C ILE A 74 -9.53 -1.01 5.83
N LEU A 75 -8.78 -1.12 4.73
CA LEU A 75 -7.60 -1.97 4.66
C LEU A 75 -6.49 -1.44 5.59
N PRO A 76 -5.96 -2.25 6.52
CA PRO A 76 -4.88 -1.86 7.43
C PRO A 76 -3.52 -1.93 6.72
N LEU A 77 -3.36 -1.15 5.64
CA LEU A 77 -2.16 -1.14 4.81
C LEU A 77 -1.45 0.21 4.89
N SER A 78 -0.13 0.17 4.76
CA SER A 78 0.72 1.35 4.59
C SER A 78 1.57 1.21 3.34
N ILE A 79 1.84 2.33 2.68
CA ILE A 79 2.67 2.40 1.48
C ILE A 79 4.05 2.90 1.90
N ARG A 80 5.08 2.09 1.67
CA ARG A 80 6.49 2.52 1.78
C ARG A 80 6.90 3.14 0.45
N ARG A 81 7.27 4.42 0.47
CA ARG A 81 7.84 5.11 -0.68
C ARG A 81 9.32 5.38 -0.44
N GLU A 82 10.15 4.97 -1.38
CA GLU A 82 11.60 5.12 -1.30
C GLU A 82 12.06 6.19 -2.28
N MET A 83 13.04 6.97 -1.85
CA MET A 83 13.74 7.93 -2.69
C MET A 83 15.09 7.33 -3.16
N PRO A 84 15.66 7.84 -4.27
CA PRO A 84 16.95 7.35 -4.77
C PRO A 84 18.11 7.47 -3.77
N ASN A 85 17.98 8.35 -2.78
CA ASN A 85 18.94 8.54 -1.69
C ASN A 85 18.78 7.51 -0.54
N ARG A 86 18.04 6.41 -0.76
CA ARG A 86 17.75 5.34 0.22
C ARG A 86 16.99 5.79 1.47
N THR A 87 16.42 6.98 1.45
CA THR A 87 15.47 7.40 2.48
C THR A 87 14.08 6.94 2.08
N PHE A 88 13.26 6.58 3.07
CA PHE A 88 11.91 6.10 2.81
C PHE A 88 10.89 6.75 3.76
N GLN A 89 9.64 6.75 3.34
CA GLN A 89 8.51 7.18 4.16
C GLN A 89 7.42 6.11 4.14
N VAL A 90 6.97 5.72 5.33
CA VAL A 90 5.80 4.85 5.51
C VAL A 90 4.55 5.73 5.65
N ILE A 91 3.64 5.62 4.69
CA ILE A 91 2.43 6.42 4.63
C ILE A 91 1.20 5.50 4.82
N PRO A 92 0.44 5.66 5.92
CA PRO A 92 -0.82 4.96 6.08
C PRO A 92 -1.81 5.30 4.96
N LEU A 93 -2.50 4.29 4.43
CA LEU A 93 -3.45 4.43 3.33
C LEU A 93 -4.53 5.50 3.61
N GLN A 94 -4.98 5.60 4.86
CA GLN A 94 -6.02 6.52 5.30
C GLN A 94 -5.64 7.99 5.07
N LYS A 95 -4.34 8.32 5.08
CA LYS A 95 -3.84 9.68 4.84
C LYS A 95 -3.81 10.06 3.37
N LEU A 96 -3.87 9.10 2.45
CA LEU A 96 -3.79 9.35 1.02
C LEU A 96 -5.16 9.55 0.40
N ARG A 97 -5.22 10.43 -0.60
CA ARG A 97 -6.42 10.66 -1.42
C ARG A 97 -6.49 9.61 -2.54
N ASP A 98 -7.65 8.98 -2.72
CA ASP A 98 -7.92 8.14 -3.90
C ASP A 98 -8.67 8.98 -4.94
N ILE A 99 -8.02 9.27 -6.06
CA ILE A 99 -8.61 10.05 -7.16
C ILE A 99 -9.41 9.17 -8.12
N GLN A 100 -9.07 7.87 -8.23
CA GLN A 100 -9.79 6.99 -9.14
C GLN A 100 -11.17 6.62 -8.60
N ALA A 101 -11.34 6.60 -7.28
CA ALA A 101 -12.67 6.53 -6.65
C ALA A 101 -13.59 7.72 -7.03
N LEU A 102 -13.03 8.87 -7.43
CA LEU A 102 -13.78 10.08 -7.78
C LEU A 102 -14.09 10.19 -9.29
N ARG A 103 -13.62 9.25 -10.12
CA ARG A 103 -13.73 9.31 -11.59
C ARG A 103 -14.82 8.41 -12.18
N GLU A 104 -15.64 7.77 -11.37
CA GLU A 104 -16.79 7.00 -11.86
C GLU A 104 -18.01 7.91 -12.00
N VAL A 105 -18.17 8.48 -13.21
CA VAL A 105 -19.43 8.90 -13.84
C VAL A 105 -19.44 8.33 -15.24
#